data_AF-A0A945EY38-F1
#
_entry.id   AF-A0A945EY38-F1
#
_cell.length_a   1.000
_cell.length_b   1.000
_cell.length_c   1.000
_cell.angle_alpha   90.00
_cell.angle_beta   90.00
_cell.angle_gamma   90.00
#
_symmetry.space_group_name_H-M   'P 1'
#
loop_
_entity.id
_entity.type
_entity.pdbx_description
1 polymer ?
#
loop_
_entity_poly.entity_id
_entity_poly.type
_entity_poly.pdbx_seq_one_letter_code
_entity_poly.pdbx_strand_id
1 'polypeptide(L)' 'SREGFVLLTDKSSPDAIRFHMKMSKKAFKKAVGNLYKQKRIVIREDRIELVK' A
#
# COMPACT_ATOMS: atom_id res chain seq x y z
N SER A 1 11.41 -10.14 -11.73
CA SER A 1 10.05 -10.36 -11.22
C SER A 1 9.65 -9.17 -10.35
N ARG A 2 8.87 -8.22 -10.86
CA ARG A 2 8.35 -7.12 -10.02
C ARG A 2 7.03 -7.62 -9.45
N GLU A 3 7.07 -8.02 -8.19
CA GLU A 3 5.91 -8.49 -7.44
C GLU A 3 4.85 -7.39 -7.48
N GLY A 4 3.72 -7.68 -8.13
CA GLY A 4 2.59 -6.76 -8.24
C GLY A 4 1.82 -6.64 -6.93
N PHE A 5 2.48 -6.80 -5.78
CA PHE A 5 1.87 -6.75 -4.47
C PHE A 5 2.87 -6.24 -3.43
N VAL A 6 2.34 -5.71 -2.34
CA VAL A 6 3.10 -5.19 -1.21
C VAL A 6 2.50 -5.77 0.06
N LEU A 7 3.33 -6.39 0.90
CA LEU A 7 2.95 -6.90 2.23
C LEU A 7 2.89 -5.78 3.28
N LEU A 8 2.34 -4.63 2.89
CA LEU A 8 2.13 -3.46 3.75
C LEU A 8 0.67 -3.09 3.69
N THR A 9 0.07 -2.99 4.87
CA THR A 9 -1.33 -2.60 5.05
C THR A 9 -1.40 -1.38 5.97
N ASP A 10 -2.60 -0.84 6.19
CA ASP A 10 -2.81 0.27 7.11
C ASP A 10 -2.52 -0.12 8.58
N LYS A 11 -2.56 -1.42 8.89
CA LYS A 11 -2.13 -2.05 10.14
C LYS A 11 -0.61 -2.07 10.31
N SER A 12 0.18 -1.92 9.25
CA SER A 12 1.64 -1.85 9.37
C SER A 12 2.10 -0.65 10.20
N SER A 13 3.21 -0.84 10.92
CA SER A 13 3.79 0.21 11.74
C SER A 13 4.22 1.41 10.87
N PRO A 14 4.18 2.65 11.41
CA PRO A 14 4.66 3.82 10.70
C PRO A 14 6.11 3.66 10.21
N ASP A 15 6.96 2.99 10.99
CA ASP A 15 8.35 2.73 10.65
C ASP A 15 8.50 1.76 9.48
N ALA A 16 7.70 0.68 9.42
CA ALA A 16 7.71 -0.24 8.29
C ALA A 16 7.28 0.46 6.99
N ILE A 17 6.20 1.25 7.05
CA ILE A 17 5.75 2.04 5.90
C ILE A 17 6.82 3.03 5.46
N ARG A 18 7.46 3.72 6.41
CA ARG A 18 8.53 4.69 6.11
C ARG A 18 9.77 4.00 5.55
N PHE A 19 10.14 2.82 6.07
CA PHE A 19 11.29 2.06 5.61
C PHE A 19 11.11 1.58 4.17
N HIS A 20 9.98 0.93 3.88
CA HIS A 20 9.72 0.33 2.56
C HIS A 20 9.32 1.36 1.50
N MET A 21 8.46 2.33 1.86
CA MET A 21 7.87 3.27 0.90
C MET A 21 8.51 4.67 0.94
N LYS A 22 9.47 4.91 1.86
CA LYS A 22 10.13 6.22 2.07
C LYS A 22 9.16 7.40 2.21
N MET A 23 7.95 7.13 2.69
CA MET A 23 6.89 8.12 2.84
C MET A 23 6.24 8.05 4.22
N SER A 24 5.56 9.13 4.60
CA SER A 24 4.81 9.15 5.86
C SER A 24 3.57 8.25 5.78
N LYS A 25 3.11 7.75 6.93
CA LYS A 25 1.86 6.97 7.04
C LYS A 25 0.64 7.72 6.48
N LYS A 26 0.63 9.06 6.58
CA LYS A 26 -0.41 9.93 5.99
C LYS A 26 -0.36 9.91 4.45
N ALA A 27 0.83 10.07 3.87
CA ALA A 27 1.02 10.02 2.42
C ALA A 27 0.67 8.63 1.86
N PHE A 28 1.06 7.57 2.55
CA PHE A 28 0.72 6.19 2.20
C PHE A 28 -0.79 5.98 2.13
N LYS A 29 -1.54 6.35 3.18
CA LYS A 29 -3.01 6.24 3.18
C LYS A 29 -3.66 7.02 2.03
N LYS A 30 -3.14 8.22 1.71
CA LYS A 30 -3.65 9.03 0.59
C LYS A 30 -3.39 8.35 -0.76
N ALA A 31 -2.18 7.81 -0.98
CA ALA A 31 -1.83 7.11 -2.21
C ALA A 31 -2.65 5.84 -2.39
N VAL A 32 -2.73 4.99 -1.35
CA VAL A 32 -3.54 3.77 -1.34
C VAL A 32 -5.02 4.10 -1.58
N GLY A 33 -5.57 5.10 -0.89
CA GLY A 33 -6.96 5.53 -1.12
C GLY A 33 -7.24 6.01 -2.53
N ASN A 34 -6.32 6.76 -3.14
CA ASN A 34 -6.45 7.21 -4.53
C ASN A 34 -6.39 6.03 -5.52
N LEU A 35 -5.43 5.11 -5.33
CA LEU A 35 -5.29 3.93 -6.18
C LEU A 35 -6.48 2.97 -6.06
N TYR A 36 -7.04 2.83 -4.85
CA TYR A 36 -8.24 2.03 -4.59
C TYR A 36 -9.47 2.65 -5.28
N LYS A 37 -9.63 3.97 -5.20
CA LYS A 37 -10.68 4.70 -5.95
C LYS A 37 -10.56 4.54 -7.47
N GLN A 38 -9.33 4.50 -7.97
CA GLN A 38 -9.04 4.23 -9.38
C GLN A 38 -9.14 2.75 -9.76
N LYS A 39 -9.53 1.87 -8.82
CA LYS A 39 -9.61 0.40 -8.99
C LYS A 39 -8.31 -0.22 -9.52
N ARG A 40 -7.16 0.41 -9.22
CA ARG A 40 -5.83 -0.06 -9.62
C ARG A 40 -5.20 -0.98 -8.61
N ILE A 41 -5.70 -1.01 -7.37
CA ILE A 41 -5.22 -1.89 -6.32
C ILE A 41 -6.39 -2.55 -5.59
N VAL A 42 -6.14 -3.76 -5.06
CA VAL A 42 -6.99 -4.45 -4.10
C VAL A 42 -6.28 -4.42 -2.75
N ILE A 43 -7.01 -4.04 -1.71
CA ILE A 43 -6.52 -4.07 -0.33
C ILE A 43 -7.09 -5.33 0.30
N ARG A 44 -6.21 -6.30 0.62
CA ARG A 44 -6.53 -7.47 1.46
C ARG A 44 -6.08 -7.19 2.90
N GLU A 45 -6.47 -8.04 3.83
CA GLU A 45 -6.09 -7.87 5.24
C GLU A 45 -4.59 -7.99 5.49
N ASP A 46 -3.90 -8.78 4.66
CA ASP A 46 -2.48 -9.11 4.79
C ASP A 46 -1.60 -8.39 3.76
N ARG A 47 -2.17 -7.90 2.65
CA ARG A 47 -1.40 -7.32 1.52
C ARG A 47 -2.21 -6.36 0.65
N ILE A 48 -1.50 -5.54 -0.11
CA ILE A 48 -2.06 -4.72 -1.18
C ILE A 48 -1.59 -5.30 -2.51
N GLU A 49 -2.51 -5.60 -3.42
CA GLU A 49 -2.21 -6.16 -4.75
C GLU A 49 -2.54 -5.14 -5.84
N LEU A 50 -1.75 -5.09 -6.90
CA LEU A 50 -2.02 -4.33 -8.11
C LEU A 50 -3.06 -5.10 -8.95
N VAL A 51 -4.16 -4.44 -9.28
CA VAL A 51 -5.16 -4.94 -10.23
C VAL A 51 -4.54 -4.84 -11.63
N LYS A 52 -4.57 -5.95 -12.38
CA LYS A 52 -4.18 -6.00 -13.79
C LYS A 52 -5.26 -5.39 -14.68
#